data_AF-A0A212SW78-F1
#
_entry.id   AF-A0A212SW78-F1
#
_cell.length_a   1.000
_cell.length_b   1.000
_cell.length_c   1.000
_cell.angle_alpha   90.00
_cell.angle_beta   90.00
_cell.angle_gamma   90.00
#
_symmetry.space_group_name_H-M   'P 1'
#
loop_
_entity.id
_entity.type
_entity.pdbx_description
1 polymer ?
#
loop_
_entity_poly.entity_id
_entity_poly.type
_entity_poly.pdbx_seq_one_letter_code
_entity_poly.pdbx_strand_id
1 'polypeptide(L)' 'MSAETARMTLRVYQVNRAGVTRVLREKAEVTPQATPSASHVFPPCECPVCKAAKQ' A
#
# COMPACT_ATOMS: atom_id res chain seq x y z
N MET A 1 1.54 -3.83 27.61
CA MET A 1 2.69 -3.77 26.69
C MET A 1 2.45 -2.61 25.76
N SER A 2 3.02 -1.45 26.07
CA SER A 2 2.83 -0.22 25.30
C SER A 2 3.56 -0.34 23.97
N ALA A 3 2.88 -0.11 22.85
CA ALA A 3 3.50 0.03 21.54
C ALA A 3 4.36 1.29 21.55
N GLU A 4 5.59 1.16 22.04
CA GLU A 4 6.59 2.20 21.97
C GLU A 4 6.89 2.48 20.50
N THR A 5 6.48 3.66 20.06
CA THR A 5 6.88 4.47 18.89
C THR A 5 8.01 3.93 18.00
N ALA A 6 7.83 2.77 17.36
CA ALA A 6 8.69 2.35 16.26
C ALA A 6 8.42 3.29 15.07
N ARG A 7 9.24 4.33 14.90
CA ARG A 7 9.16 5.23 13.74
C ARG A 7 9.82 4.55 12.55
N MET A 8 9.00 4.04 11.64
CA MET A 8 9.49 3.57 10.34
C MET A 8 9.35 4.69 9.31
N THR A 9 10.11 4.61 8.21
CA THR A 9 9.92 5.52 7.07
C THR A 9 9.57 4.71 5.83
N LEU A 10 8.66 5.24 5.02
CA LEU A 10 8.27 4.64 3.74
C LEU A 10 8.44 5.65 2.61
N ARG A 11 8.93 5.16 1.47
CA ARG A 11 8.93 5.84 0.17
C ARG A 11 8.30 4.88 -0.83
N VAL A 12 7.32 5.35 -1.61
CA VAL A 12 6.54 4.49 -2.51
C VAL A 12 6.88 4.81 -3.95
N TYR A 13 7.24 3.77 -4.71
CA TYR A 13 7.56 3.88 -6.13
C TYR A 13 6.58 3.05 -6.96
N GLN A 14 6.16 3.60 -8.09
CA GLN A 14 5.58 2.85 -9.19
C GLN A 14 6.72 2.37 -10.09
N VAL A 15 6.70 1.09 -10.46
CA VAL A 15 7.67 0.51 -11.39
C VAL A 15 6.90 -0.08 -12.57
N ASN A 16 7.30 0.27 -13.79
CA ASN A 16 6.71 -0.31 -15.00
C ASN A 16 7.47 -1.57 -15.46
N ARG A 17 6.97 -2.27 -16.49
CA ARG A 17 7.59 -3.49 -17.01
C ARG A 17 8.99 -3.29 -17.59
N ALA A 18 9.34 -2.06 -18.00
CA ALA A 18 10.67 -1.71 -18.49
C ALA A 18 11.65 -1.33 -17.35
N GLY A 19 11.21 -1.44 -16.08
CA GLY A 19 12.02 -1.08 -14.91
C GLY A 19 12.11 0.42 -14.64
N VAL A 20 11.36 1.26 -15.37
CA VAL A 20 11.31 2.71 -15.12
C VAL A 20 10.53 2.96 -13.84
N THR A 21 11.10 3.77 -12.94
CA THR A 21 10.53 4.10 -11.64
C THR A 21 9.94 5.51 -11.64
N ARG A 22 8.81 5.68 -10.95
CA ARG A 22 8.18 6.97 -10.65
C ARG A 22 7.87 7.04 -9.16
N VAL A 23 8.21 8.13 -8.50
CA VAL A 23 7.86 8.33 -7.09
C VAL A 23 6.37 8.62 -6.99
N LEU A 24 5.65 7.81 -6.20
CA LEU A 24 4.24 8.04 -5.86
C LEU A 24 4.10 8.76 -4.51
N ARG A 25 5.03 8.50 -3.59
CA ARG A 25 5.08 9.14 -2.28
C ARG A 25 6.53 9.31 -1.85
N GLU A 26 6.90 10.53 -1.48
CA GLU A 26 8.22 10.83 -0.93
C GLU A 26 8.45 10.17 0.44
N LYS A 27 9.70 10.11 0.86
CA LYS A 27 10.07 9.53 2.16
C LYS A 27 9.32 10.25 3.28
N ALA A 28 8.53 9.50 4.04
CA ALA A 28 7.79 10.03 5.18
C ALA A 28 7.74 9.03 6.34
N GLU A 29 7.70 9.54 7.56
CA GLU A 29 7.50 8.72 8.78
C GLU A 29 6.13 8.04 8.76
N VAL A 30 6.09 6.82 9.27
CA VAL A 30 4.87 6.02 9.46
C VAL A 30 4.93 5.26 10.77
N THR A 31 3.77 5.04 11.35
CA THR A 31 3.57 4.14 12.49
C THR A 31 3.21 2.76 11.96
N PRO A 32 4.01 1.71 12.24
CA PRO A 32 3.63 0.34 11.91
C PRO A 32 2.35 -0.06 12.65
N GLN A 33 1.49 -0.82 12.00
CA GLN A 33 0.36 -1.43 12.69
C GLN A 33 0.89 -2.55 13.60
N ALA A 34 0.46 -2.55 14.86
CA ALA A 34 0.88 -3.55 15.84
C ALA A 34 0.35 -4.96 15.55
N THR A 35 -0.76 -5.06 14.82
CA THR A 35 -1.38 -6.33 14.45
C THR A 35 -1.82 -6.24 12.99
N PRO A 36 -1.45 -7.20 12.13
CA PRO A 36 -1.92 -7.23 10.76
C PRO A 36 -3.44 -7.46 10.71
N SER A 37 -4.09 -6.92 9.68
CA SER A 37 -5.49 -7.25 9.36
C SER A 37 -5.67 -8.77 9.32
N ALA A 38 -6.60 -9.30 10.13
CA ALA A 38 -6.97 -10.71 10.08
C ALA A 38 -7.75 -11.07 8.81
N SER A 39 -8.29 -10.06 8.11
CA SER A 39 -8.93 -10.28 6.81
C SER A 39 -7.87 -10.24 5.71
N HIS A 40 -7.81 -11.31 4.93
CA HIS A 40 -7.12 -11.33 3.62
C HIS A 40 -8.00 -10.72 2.53
N VAL A 41 -9.08 -10.03 2.90
CA VAL A 41 -10.03 -9.42 1.97
C VAL A 41 -9.40 -8.14 1.46
N PHE A 42 -8.73 -8.25 0.31
CA PHE A 42 -8.40 -7.07 -0.47
C PHE A 42 -9.70 -6.43 -0.98
N PRO A 43 -9.80 -5.08 -0.99
CA PRO A 43 -10.94 -4.43 -1.61
C PRO A 43 -11.07 -4.91 -3.07
N PRO A 44 -12.29 -5.01 -3.60
CA PRO A 44 -12.48 -5.39 -4.99
C PRO A 44 -11.68 -4.45 -5.90
N CYS A 45 -11.01 -5.00 -6.91
CA CYS A 45 -10.22 -4.22 -7.84
C CYS A 45 -11.07 -3.11 -8.47
N GLU A 46 -10.66 -1.86 -8.27
CA GLU A 46 -11.39 -0.68 -8.71
C GLU A 46 -11.04 -0.19 -10.13
N CYS A 47 -10.26 -0.97 -10.88
CA CYS A 47 -9.88 -0.58 -12.23
C CYS A 47 -11.10 -0.58 -13.18
N PRO A 48 -11.07 0.23 -14.26
CA PRO A 48 -12.18 0.30 -15.21
C PRO A 48 -12.61 -1.06 -15.78
N VAL A 49 -11.64 -1.96 -16.01
CA VAL A 49 -11.88 -3.32 -16.52
C VAL A 49 -12.69 -4.16 -15.54
N CYS A 50 -12.27 -4.20 -14.26
CA CYS A 50 -12.95 -4.98 -13.22
C CYS A 50 -14.28 -4.35 -12.79
N LYS A 51 -14.44 -3.03 -12.90
CA LYS A 51 -15.73 -2.35 -12.68
C LYS A 51 -16.75 -2.68 -13.79
N ALA A 52 -16.31 -2.79 -15.05
CA ALA A 52 -17.18 -3.10 -16.18
C ALA A 52 -17.71 -4.54 -16.18
N ALA A 53 -16.97 -5.49 -15.60
CA ALA A 53 -17.30 -6.93 -15.61
C ALA A 53 -18.34 -7.37 -14.55
N LYS A 54 -18.94 -6.44 -13.79
CA LYS A 54 -19.95 -6.72 -12.76
C LYS A 54 -21.40 -6.55 -13.23
N GLN A 55 -21.69 -6.86 -14.50
CA GLN A 55 -23.07 -6.91 -15.03
C GLN A 55 -23.59 -8.34 -15.07
#